data_AF-A0A7S2ZNK3-F1
#
_entry.id   AF-A0A7S2ZNK3-F1
#
_cell.length_a   1.000
_cell.length_b   1.000
_cell.length_c   1.000
_cell.angle_alpha   90.00
_cell.angle_beta   90.00
_cell.angle_gamma   90.00
#
_symmetry.space_group_name_H-M   'P 1'
#
loop_
_entity.id
_entity.type
_entity.pdbx_description
1 polymer ?
#
loop_
_entity_poly.entity_id
_entity_poly.type
_entity_poly.pdbx_seq_one_letter_code
_entity_poly.pdbx_strand_id
1 'polypeptide(L)'
;MASYTGTGRDTARIQHLEEERKRKREELERQKSAISEATATSKYRLGENFVSHKESVEDLLKKDTVGLVSFQDFKAKRQYLEQRAAEELEKREAARREEETLARKNRLRKANKAKLSFADEEDSEDSDESSDIDTNANATNESKSAGEMSEPKETKETGVDQNNKRRLGKNPSANTTFLPDRDREIAEKAERERLRQEWENEQRVMKERMIKITYSYWDGSGHRRTLSCKMGTTIGKFLAMVQLEFHDLRNVSADMLMYIKEDLIIPHHYSFYDFIATKARGKSGPLFNFDVHDDVRIVNDASKEKEDAHAGKVVERRWYERNKHIFPASRWEVYDKNKNYGEYTIHGGEVN
;
A
#
# COMPACT_ATOMS: atom_id res chain seq x y z
N MET A 1 34.09 12.68 -9.13
CA MET A 1 35.40 11.99 -9.26
C MET A 1 36.35 12.64 -8.27
N ALA A 2 36.80 11.91 -7.26
CA ALA A 2 37.81 12.40 -6.32
C ALA A 2 39.19 12.16 -6.97
N SER A 3 39.90 13.23 -7.32
CA SER A 3 41.27 13.14 -7.82
C SER A 3 42.22 12.90 -6.65
N TYR A 4 42.94 11.78 -6.69
CA TYR A 4 43.92 11.41 -5.67
C TYR A 4 45.21 12.22 -5.85
N THR A 5 45.56 13.06 -4.86
CA THR A 5 46.75 13.94 -4.89
C THR A 5 47.95 13.28 -4.17
N GLY A 6 48.28 12.04 -4.55
CA GLY A 6 49.43 11.31 -3.99
C GLY A 6 50.77 11.74 -4.60
N THR A 7 51.88 11.38 -3.94
CA THR A 7 53.24 11.65 -4.42
C THR A 7 53.51 10.95 -5.76
N GLY A 8 54.42 11.47 -6.60
CA GLY A 8 54.65 10.98 -7.97
C GLY A 8 55.04 9.50 -8.10
N ARG A 9 55.39 8.83 -7.00
CA ARG A 9 55.66 7.38 -6.96
C ARG A 9 54.36 6.55 -6.84
N ASP A 10 53.35 7.10 -6.18
CA ASP A 10 52.02 6.46 -6.04
C ASP A 10 51.23 6.59 -7.33
N THR A 11 51.36 7.71 -8.05
CA THR A 11 50.71 7.90 -9.36
C THR A 11 51.22 6.88 -10.39
N ALA A 12 52.52 6.61 -10.44
CA ALA A 12 53.10 5.59 -11.31
C ALA A 12 52.61 4.17 -10.97
N ARG A 13 52.46 3.86 -9.68
CA ARG A 13 51.91 2.57 -9.24
C ARG A 13 50.44 2.41 -9.59
N ILE A 14 49.65 3.47 -9.46
CA ILE A 14 48.23 3.49 -9.84
C ILE A 14 48.08 3.27 -11.36
N GLN A 15 48.88 3.96 -12.18
CA GLN A 15 48.86 3.77 -13.64
C GLN A 15 49.21 2.33 -14.05
N HIS A 16 50.23 1.73 -13.44
CA HIS A 16 50.58 0.33 -13.71
C HIS A 16 49.44 -0.64 -13.32
N LEU A 17 48.78 -0.43 -12.18
CA LEU A 17 47.65 -1.26 -11.76
C LEU A 17 46.42 -1.06 -12.64
N GLU A 18 46.20 0.16 -13.17
CA GLU A 18 45.13 0.45 -14.12
C GLU A 18 45.37 -0.19 -15.47
N GLU A 19 46.62 -0.17 -15.97
CA GLU A 19 47.03 -0.84 -17.19
C GLU A 19 46.87 -2.36 -17.07
N GLU A 20 47.24 -2.94 -15.92
CA GLU A 20 47.05 -4.37 -15.65
C GLU A 20 45.55 -4.74 -15.59
N ARG A 21 44.71 -3.89 -14.98
CA ARG A 21 43.25 -4.07 -14.96
C ARG A 21 42.63 -3.94 -16.35
N LYS A 22 43.13 -3.03 -17.18
CA LYS A 22 42.67 -2.84 -18.56
C LYS A 22 43.02 -4.08 -19.39
N ARG A 23 44.25 -4.57 -19.31
CA ARG A 23 44.67 -5.80 -20.01
C ARG A 23 43.83 -7.01 -19.61
N LYS A 24 43.57 -7.18 -18.31
CA LYS A 24 42.69 -8.24 -17.79
C LYS A 24 41.26 -8.12 -18.31
N ARG A 25 40.73 -6.89 -18.45
CA ARG A 25 39.39 -6.65 -18.99
C ARG A 25 39.30 -6.98 -20.48
N GLU A 26 40.29 -6.56 -21.26
CA GLU A 26 40.38 -6.85 -22.70
C GLU A 26 40.52 -8.36 -22.95
N GLU A 27 41.29 -9.06 -22.13
CA GLU A 27 41.41 -10.52 -22.20
C GLU A 27 40.08 -11.21 -21.86
N LEU A 28 39.35 -10.72 -20.85
CA LEU A 28 38.01 -11.22 -20.51
C LEU A 28 36.99 -10.96 -21.62
N GLU A 29 37.05 -9.80 -22.26
CA GLU A 29 36.18 -9.44 -23.38
C GLU A 29 36.48 -10.31 -24.59
N ARG A 30 37.75 -10.59 -24.87
CA ARG A 30 38.19 -11.53 -25.90
C ARG A 30 37.77 -12.96 -25.60
N GLN A 31 37.81 -13.40 -24.34
CA GLN A 31 37.29 -14.70 -23.94
C GLN A 31 35.77 -14.75 -24.09
N LYS A 32 35.05 -13.69 -23.74
CA LYS A 32 33.60 -13.60 -23.93
C LYS A 32 33.21 -13.61 -25.41
N SER A 33 33.94 -12.90 -26.27
CA SER A 33 33.71 -12.91 -27.71
C SER A 33 34.04 -14.28 -28.32
N ALA A 34 35.14 -14.92 -27.89
CA ALA A 34 35.47 -16.27 -28.33
C ALA A 34 34.41 -17.29 -27.89
N ILE A 35 33.87 -17.18 -26.67
CA ILE A 35 32.77 -18.01 -26.19
C ILE A 35 31.50 -17.71 -26.99
N SER A 36 31.17 -16.45 -27.26
CA SER A 36 29.96 -16.11 -28.03
C SER A 36 30.05 -16.59 -29.47
N GLU A 37 31.20 -16.48 -30.12
CA GLU A 37 31.47 -17.00 -31.47
C GLU A 37 31.47 -18.54 -31.50
N ALA A 38 32.08 -19.19 -30.51
CA ALA A 38 32.01 -20.64 -30.34
C ALA A 38 30.57 -21.12 -30.10
N THR A 39 29.78 -20.35 -29.36
CA THR A 39 28.36 -20.65 -29.11
C THR A 39 27.52 -20.42 -30.37
N ALA A 40 27.82 -19.37 -31.15
CA ALA A 40 27.15 -19.07 -32.42
C ALA A 40 27.45 -20.12 -33.51
N THR A 41 28.68 -20.64 -33.54
CA THR A 41 29.06 -21.75 -34.45
C THR A 41 28.54 -23.09 -33.95
N SER A 42 28.48 -23.32 -32.63
CA SER A 42 27.84 -24.48 -32.00
C SER A 42 26.32 -24.51 -32.18
N LYS A 43 25.69 -23.36 -32.45
CA LYS A 43 24.25 -23.22 -32.76
C LYS A 43 23.80 -24.04 -33.98
N TYR A 44 24.74 -24.43 -34.84
CA TYR A 44 24.49 -25.30 -36.00
C TYR A 44 24.83 -26.78 -35.76
N ARG A 45 25.42 -27.14 -34.61
CA ARG A 45 25.85 -28.53 -34.31
C ARG A 45 25.12 -29.17 -33.13
N LEU A 46 24.46 -28.39 -32.28
CA LEU A 46 23.62 -28.89 -31.19
C LEU A 46 22.17 -28.60 -31.55
N GLY A 47 21.36 -29.65 -31.75
CA GLY A 47 19.94 -29.52 -32.11
C GLY A 47 19.15 -28.69 -31.09
N GLU A 48 17.91 -28.34 -31.47
CA GLU A 48 16.93 -27.44 -30.81
C GLU A 48 16.69 -27.62 -29.29
N ASN A 49 17.35 -28.59 -28.64
CA ASN A 49 17.26 -28.88 -27.22
C ASN A 49 17.94 -27.85 -26.30
N PHE A 50 18.61 -26.82 -26.85
CA PHE A 50 19.27 -25.74 -26.10
C PHE A 50 18.85 -24.34 -26.58
N VAL A 51 17.59 -24.16 -26.95
CA VAL A 51 17.01 -22.80 -27.08
C VAL A 51 16.91 -22.21 -25.66
N SER A 52 17.53 -21.05 -25.42
CA SER A 52 17.39 -20.34 -24.15
C SER A 52 15.90 -20.13 -23.87
N HIS A 53 15.37 -20.78 -22.83
CA HIS A 53 14.00 -20.54 -22.40
C HIS A 53 13.86 -19.04 -22.13
N LYS A 54 12.96 -18.38 -22.86
CA LYS A 54 12.59 -17.01 -22.54
C LYS A 54 11.91 -17.06 -21.17
N GLU A 55 12.45 -16.32 -20.20
CA GLU A 55 11.88 -16.28 -18.86
C GLU A 55 10.43 -15.82 -18.95
N SER A 56 9.51 -16.61 -18.40
CA SER A 56 8.10 -16.23 -18.35
C SER A 56 7.92 -15.01 -17.46
N VAL A 57 6.85 -14.24 -17.68
CA VAL A 57 6.41 -13.17 -16.78
C VAL A 57 6.34 -13.66 -15.34
N GLU A 58 5.95 -14.91 -15.16
CA GLU A 58 5.85 -15.56 -13.84
C GLU A 58 7.22 -15.88 -13.22
N ASP A 59 8.22 -16.21 -14.04
CA ASP A 59 9.59 -16.48 -13.56
C ASP A 59 10.28 -15.18 -13.14
N LEU A 60 10.06 -14.10 -13.89
CA LEU A 60 10.53 -12.76 -13.55
C LEU A 60 9.86 -12.27 -12.26
N LEU A 61 8.55 -12.50 -12.10
CA LEU A 61 7.83 -12.17 -10.88
C LEU A 61 8.38 -12.97 -9.69
N LYS A 62 8.60 -14.28 -9.84
CA LYS A 62 9.18 -15.13 -8.80
C LYS A 62 10.56 -14.62 -8.36
N LYS A 63 11.45 -14.28 -9.29
CA LYS A 63 12.78 -13.73 -8.99
C LYS A 63 12.72 -12.38 -8.27
N ASP A 64 11.84 -11.49 -8.71
CA ASP A 64 11.73 -10.14 -8.15
C ASP A 64 11.01 -10.11 -6.79
N THR A 65 10.26 -11.17 -6.46
CA THR A 65 9.44 -11.26 -5.23
C THR A 65 10.04 -12.15 -4.15
N VAL A 66 11.30 -12.58 -4.31
CA VAL A 66 12.01 -13.33 -3.26
C VAL A 66 12.36 -12.40 -2.09
N GLY A 67 11.70 -12.58 -0.96
CA GLY A 67 11.97 -11.83 0.27
C GLY A 67 10.71 -11.25 0.92
N LEU A 68 10.88 -10.32 1.86
CA LEU A 68 9.76 -9.63 2.50
C LEU A 68 9.24 -8.51 1.60
N VAL A 69 8.11 -8.74 0.92
CA VAL A 69 7.49 -7.80 -0.02
C VAL A 69 6.06 -7.50 0.43
N SER A 70 5.66 -6.22 0.39
CA SER A 70 4.28 -5.82 0.69
C SER A 70 3.32 -6.32 -0.39
N PHE A 71 2.08 -6.65 -0.01
CA PHE A 71 1.04 -7.04 -0.96
C PHE A 71 0.82 -6.00 -2.07
N GLN A 72 0.96 -4.71 -1.73
CA GLN A 72 0.83 -3.63 -2.71
C GLN A 72 1.96 -3.66 -3.75
N ASP A 73 3.19 -3.85 -3.30
CA ASP A 73 4.38 -3.91 -4.17
C ASP A 73 4.32 -5.13 -5.10
N PHE A 74 3.88 -6.28 -4.58
CA PHE A 74 3.67 -7.49 -5.38
C PHE A 74 2.65 -7.27 -6.50
N LYS A 75 1.51 -6.63 -6.18
CA LYS A 75 0.46 -6.35 -7.17
C LYS A 75 0.93 -5.33 -8.22
N ALA A 76 1.59 -4.27 -7.80
CA ALA A 76 2.14 -3.26 -8.71
C ALA A 76 3.19 -3.88 -9.65
N LYS A 77 4.08 -4.71 -9.11
CA LYS A 77 5.13 -5.36 -9.88
C LYS A 77 4.58 -6.37 -10.88
N ARG A 78 3.57 -7.15 -10.49
CA ARG A 78 2.87 -8.06 -11.41
C ARG A 78 2.21 -7.29 -12.56
N GLN A 79 1.46 -6.22 -12.27
CA GLN A 79 0.81 -5.40 -13.29
C GLN A 79 1.82 -4.78 -14.26
N TYR A 80 2.95 -4.30 -13.74
CA TYR A 80 4.04 -3.76 -14.56
C TYR A 80 4.63 -4.81 -15.52
N LEU A 81 4.90 -6.03 -15.03
CA LEU A 81 5.46 -7.10 -15.86
C LEU A 81 4.46 -7.59 -16.91
N GLU A 82 3.17 -7.68 -16.56
CA GLU A 82 2.09 -8.02 -17.50
C GLU A 82 1.92 -6.95 -18.60
N GLN A 83 1.95 -5.66 -18.25
CA GLN A 83 1.89 -4.55 -19.22
C GLN A 83 3.09 -4.58 -20.18
N ARG A 84 4.30 -4.74 -19.64
CA ARG A 84 5.52 -4.80 -20.45
C ARG A 84 5.51 -6.00 -21.42
N ALA A 85 5.00 -7.15 -20.98
CA ALA A 85 4.87 -8.32 -21.83
C ALA A 85 3.80 -8.12 -22.93
N ALA A 86 2.70 -7.44 -22.62
CA ALA A 86 1.66 -7.10 -23.58
C ALA A 86 2.19 -6.13 -24.65
N GLU A 87 2.94 -5.10 -24.26
CA GLU A 87 3.58 -4.17 -25.20
C GLU A 87 4.60 -4.86 -26.12
N GLU A 88 5.38 -5.81 -25.60
CA GLU A 88 6.33 -6.58 -26.42
C GLU A 88 5.60 -7.47 -27.43
N LEU A 89 4.49 -8.07 -27.02
CA LEU A 89 3.65 -8.89 -27.90
C LEU A 89 2.97 -8.04 -28.99
N GLU A 90 2.47 -6.86 -28.64
CA GLU A 90 1.89 -5.91 -29.60
C GLU A 90 2.93 -5.44 -30.62
N LYS A 91 4.14 -5.08 -30.18
CA LYS A 91 5.26 -4.72 -31.07
C LYS A 91 5.62 -5.87 -32.01
N ARG A 92 5.61 -7.11 -31.52
CA ARG A 92 5.90 -8.29 -32.34
C ARG A 92 4.79 -8.54 -33.37
N GLU A 93 3.53 -8.36 -33.00
CA GLU A 93 2.42 -8.45 -33.97
C GLU A 93 2.47 -7.34 -35.01
N ALA A 94 2.80 -6.11 -34.59
CA ALA A 94 2.97 -4.98 -35.51
C ALA A 94 4.09 -5.26 -36.52
N ALA A 95 5.25 -5.73 -36.06
CA ALA A 95 6.35 -6.13 -36.94
C ALA A 95 5.95 -7.25 -37.91
N ARG A 96 5.18 -8.25 -37.46
CA ARG A 96 4.67 -9.31 -38.33
C ARG A 96 3.71 -8.78 -39.39
N ARG A 97 2.80 -7.87 -39.02
CA ARG A 97 1.87 -7.22 -39.97
C ARG A 97 2.64 -6.40 -40.99
N GLU A 98 3.66 -5.64 -40.58
CA GLU A 98 4.51 -4.88 -41.49
C GLU A 98 5.25 -5.79 -42.47
N GLU A 99 5.85 -6.89 -41.99
CA GLU A 99 6.53 -7.88 -42.83
C GLU A 99 5.57 -8.53 -43.85
N GLU A 100 4.36 -8.92 -43.42
CA GLU A 100 3.32 -9.46 -44.30
C GLU A 100 2.91 -8.46 -45.40
N THR A 101 2.78 -7.17 -45.06
CA THR A 101 2.45 -6.12 -46.06
C THR A 101 3.59 -5.89 -47.06
N LEU A 102 4.84 -5.89 -46.59
CA LEU A 102 6.02 -5.73 -47.43
C LEU A 102 6.20 -6.92 -48.37
N ALA A 103 5.99 -8.15 -47.87
CA ALA A 103 6.02 -9.37 -48.66
C ALA A 103 4.94 -9.37 -49.75
N ARG A 104 3.72 -8.88 -49.44
CA ARG A 104 2.65 -8.73 -50.44
C ARG A 104 3.02 -7.73 -51.53
N LYS A 105 3.56 -6.55 -51.17
CA LYS A 105 4.05 -5.55 -52.13
C LYS A 105 5.15 -6.12 -53.05
N ASN A 106 6.09 -6.89 -52.50
CA ASN A 106 7.16 -7.53 -53.28
C ASN A 106 6.64 -8.63 -54.23
N ARG A 107 5.63 -9.42 -53.83
CA ARG A 107 4.97 -10.40 -54.73
C ARG A 107 4.26 -9.73 -55.89
N LEU A 108 3.58 -8.61 -55.66
CA LEU A 108 2.93 -7.80 -56.70
C LEU A 108 3.94 -7.21 -57.69
N ARG A 109 5.04 -6.62 -57.20
CA ARG A 109 6.13 -6.11 -58.06
C ARG A 109 6.76 -7.21 -58.93
N LYS A 110 6.98 -8.41 -58.36
CA LYS A 110 7.52 -9.56 -59.11
C LYS A 110 6.54 -10.10 -60.16
N ALA A 111 5.24 -10.09 -59.87
CA ALA A 111 4.20 -10.47 -60.83
C ALA A 111 4.06 -9.48 -62.00
N ASN A 112 4.22 -8.17 -61.74
CA ASN A 112 4.22 -7.15 -62.80
C ASN A 112 5.50 -7.21 -63.65
N LYS A 113 6.66 -7.48 -63.05
CA LYS A 113 7.93 -7.68 -63.78
C LYS A 113 7.91 -8.92 -64.69
N ALA A 114 7.12 -9.94 -64.35
CA ALA A 114 6.96 -11.15 -65.17
C ALA A 114 5.98 -10.98 -66.35
N LYS A 115 5.20 -9.89 -66.42
CA LYS A 115 4.23 -9.62 -67.49
C LYS A 115 4.73 -8.66 -68.58
N LEU A 116 5.92 -8.11 -68.42
CA LEU A 116 6.51 -7.12 -69.34
C LEU A 116 7.90 -7.60 -69.76
N SER A 117 7.96 -8.44 -70.79
CA SER A 117 9.19 -8.91 -71.43
C SER A 117 9.43 -8.22 -72.78
N PHE A 118 9.22 -6.90 -72.85
CA PHE A 118 9.56 -6.01 -73.96
C PHE A 118 9.62 -4.57 -73.43
N ALA A 119 10.69 -4.22 -72.73
CA ALA A 119 11.05 -2.83 -72.47
C ALA A 119 12.54 -2.80 -72.11
N ASP A 120 13.32 -2.44 -73.12
CA ASP A 120 14.76 -2.18 -73.07
C ASP A 120 15.05 -0.90 -72.28
N GLU A 121 16.27 -0.78 -71.78
CA GLU A 121 16.80 0.27 -70.89
C GLU A 121 16.51 1.71 -71.37
N GLU A 122 15.83 2.52 -70.54
CA GLU A 122 16.37 3.79 -70.03
C GLU A 122 15.36 4.46 -69.09
N ASP A 123 15.86 4.79 -67.90
CA ASP A 123 15.46 5.90 -67.03
C ASP A 123 13.97 6.08 -66.63
N SER A 124 13.69 5.88 -65.34
CA SER A 124 12.56 6.55 -64.68
C SER A 124 12.85 6.65 -63.19
N GLU A 125 13.54 7.75 -62.84
CA GLU A 125 13.45 8.37 -61.54
C GLU A 125 11.99 8.68 -61.16
N ASP A 126 11.77 8.72 -59.86
CA ASP A 126 10.52 8.96 -59.13
C ASP A 126 9.52 9.90 -59.83
N SER A 127 8.27 9.45 -59.90
CA SER A 127 7.09 10.33 -59.91
C SER A 127 5.92 9.60 -59.27
N ASP A 128 5.80 9.79 -57.96
CA ASP A 128 4.53 9.76 -57.25
C ASP A 128 3.75 11.03 -57.63
N GLU A 129 2.67 10.91 -58.43
CA GLU A 129 1.40 11.62 -58.17
C GLU A 129 0.27 11.28 -59.15
N SER A 130 -0.89 10.93 -58.57
CA SER A 130 -2.29 11.08 -59.08
C SER A 130 -2.64 10.35 -60.39
N SER A 131 -3.85 9.91 -60.73
CA SER A 131 -5.25 9.90 -60.28
C SER A 131 -5.90 8.71 -61.05
N ASP A 132 -7.09 8.14 -60.81
CA ASP A 132 -8.41 8.77 -60.87
C ASP A 132 -9.55 7.72 -60.78
N ILE A 133 -10.74 8.23 -60.45
CA ILE A 133 -12.11 7.77 -60.77
C ILE A 133 -13.01 7.15 -59.67
N ASP A 134 -13.92 8.05 -59.26
CA ASP A 134 -15.17 7.98 -58.50
C ASP A 134 -16.29 7.10 -59.08
N THR A 135 -17.26 6.75 -58.20
CA THR A 135 -18.68 7.12 -58.39
C THR A 135 -19.41 7.32 -57.03
N ASN A 136 -19.47 8.58 -56.59
CA ASN A 136 -20.63 9.43 -56.22
C ASN A 136 -21.86 8.85 -55.47
N ALA A 137 -22.23 9.48 -54.33
CA ALA A 137 -23.51 10.20 -54.13
C ALA A 137 -23.62 10.83 -52.72
N ASN A 138 -23.52 12.17 -52.67
CA ASN A 138 -24.36 13.17 -51.96
C ASN A 138 -24.90 12.88 -50.53
N ALA A 139 -24.96 13.79 -49.55
CA ALA A 139 -24.75 15.23 -49.46
C ALA A 139 -24.73 15.63 -47.96
N THR A 140 -23.86 16.59 -47.61
CA THR A 140 -24.08 17.80 -46.76
C THR A 140 -24.94 17.71 -45.47
N ASN A 141 -24.67 18.39 -44.35
CA ASN A 141 -23.77 19.51 -44.06
C ASN A 141 -23.57 19.63 -42.54
N GLU A 142 -22.42 20.19 -42.15
CA GLU A 142 -22.06 20.73 -40.82
C GLU A 142 -23.01 21.92 -40.46
N SER A 143 -23.11 22.54 -39.27
CA SER A 143 -22.20 22.80 -38.14
C SER A 143 -22.96 23.59 -37.03
N LYS A 144 -22.50 23.44 -35.77
CA LYS A 144 -22.31 24.44 -34.66
C LYS A 144 -23.30 25.63 -34.52
N SER A 145 -23.82 26.03 -33.34
CA SER A 145 -23.10 26.57 -32.15
C SER A 145 -24.10 27.16 -31.12
N ALA A 146 -23.75 27.09 -29.81
CA ALA A 146 -24.12 27.94 -28.64
C ALA A 146 -25.62 28.15 -28.28
N GLY A 147 -26.11 28.12 -27.04
CA GLY A 147 -25.56 28.11 -25.68
C GLY A 147 -26.39 29.05 -24.80
N GLU A 148 -27.07 28.59 -23.74
CA GLU A 148 -27.35 29.31 -22.47
C GLU A 148 -28.29 28.55 -21.51
N MET A 149 -28.08 28.77 -20.21
CA MET A 149 -28.71 28.11 -19.04
C MET A 149 -30.11 28.65 -18.70
N SER A 150 -31.00 27.81 -18.16
CA SER A 150 -31.78 28.07 -16.91
C SER A 150 -32.82 26.96 -16.63
N GLU A 151 -32.80 26.43 -15.39
CA GLU A 151 -33.89 25.68 -14.74
C GLU A 151 -34.92 26.66 -14.11
N PRO A 152 -36.02 26.22 -13.44
CA PRO A 152 -36.93 25.09 -13.66
C PRO A 152 -38.43 25.52 -13.61
N LYS A 153 -39.38 24.70 -14.09
CA LYS A 153 -40.73 24.56 -13.48
C LYS A 153 -41.63 23.48 -14.11
N GLU A 154 -42.48 22.95 -13.25
CA GLU A 154 -43.30 21.75 -13.36
C GLU A 154 -44.57 21.85 -14.23
N THR A 155 -45.15 20.66 -14.46
CA THR A 155 -46.57 20.29 -14.63
C THR A 155 -47.16 20.08 -16.04
N LYS A 156 -47.44 18.78 -16.26
CA LYS A 156 -48.65 18.14 -16.83
C LYS A 156 -48.92 18.17 -18.34
N GLU A 157 -48.77 16.95 -18.89
CA GLU A 157 -49.71 16.24 -19.77
C GLU A 157 -50.38 17.02 -20.91
N THR A 158 -50.01 16.69 -22.15
CA THR A 158 -50.87 15.94 -23.10
C THR A 158 -50.18 15.85 -24.48
N GLY A 159 -50.30 14.69 -25.13
CA GLY A 159 -50.31 14.61 -26.59
C GLY A 159 -48.99 14.41 -27.34
N VAL A 160 -48.66 13.13 -27.57
CA VAL A 160 -48.12 12.56 -28.83
C VAL A 160 -46.88 13.21 -29.47
N ASP A 161 -45.73 12.51 -29.40
CA ASP A 161 -45.04 12.05 -30.62
C ASP A 161 -44.00 10.97 -30.30
N GLN A 162 -44.31 9.73 -30.66
CA GLN A 162 -43.39 8.60 -30.57
C GLN A 162 -42.44 8.63 -31.77
N ASN A 163 -41.22 9.08 -31.55
CA ASN A 163 -40.09 8.69 -32.38
C ASN A 163 -38.92 8.21 -31.52
N ASN A 164 -39.21 7.31 -30.59
CA ASN A 164 -38.19 6.47 -29.98
C ASN A 164 -37.92 5.30 -30.94
N LYS A 165 -36.74 5.30 -31.57
CA LYS A 165 -36.13 4.06 -32.09
C LYS A 165 -36.09 3.07 -30.93
N ARG A 166 -37.09 2.19 -30.86
CA ARG A 166 -37.15 1.10 -29.88
C ARG A 166 -35.96 0.19 -30.16
N ARG A 167 -34.83 0.46 -29.50
CA ARG A 167 -33.79 -0.55 -29.32
C ARG A 167 -34.51 -1.75 -28.72
N LEU A 168 -34.34 -2.95 -29.31
CA LEU A 168 -34.85 -4.17 -28.70
C LEU A 168 -34.26 -4.26 -27.29
N GLY A 169 -35.04 -3.87 -26.29
CA GLY A 169 -34.66 -3.92 -24.90
C GLY A 169 -34.77 -5.36 -24.44
N LYS A 170 -33.71 -5.86 -23.80
CA LYS A 170 -33.83 -7.05 -22.96
C LYS A 170 -34.84 -6.74 -21.85
N ASN A 171 -35.65 -7.73 -21.46
CA ASN A 171 -36.71 -7.56 -20.47
C ASN A 171 -36.15 -6.88 -19.19
N PRO A 172 -36.70 -5.73 -18.74
CA PRO A 172 -36.18 -4.99 -17.60
C PRO A 172 -36.34 -5.72 -16.25
N SER A 173 -37.14 -6.78 -16.18
CA SER A 173 -37.26 -7.63 -15.00
C SER A 173 -36.28 -8.82 -14.99
N ALA A 174 -35.47 -8.98 -16.04
CA ALA A 174 -34.44 -10.02 -16.07
C ALA A 174 -33.33 -9.70 -15.06
N ASN A 175 -33.01 -10.66 -14.19
CA ASN A 175 -31.97 -10.51 -13.19
C ASN A 175 -30.57 -10.44 -13.85
N THR A 176 -30.02 -9.23 -13.96
CA THR A 176 -28.69 -8.98 -14.54
C THR A 176 -27.55 -9.08 -13.53
N THR A 177 -27.80 -9.58 -12.32
CA THR A 177 -26.83 -9.59 -11.21
C THR A 177 -25.54 -10.37 -11.48
N PHE A 178 -25.60 -11.31 -12.43
CA PHE A 178 -24.48 -12.15 -12.83
C PHE A 178 -23.62 -11.53 -13.95
N LEU A 179 -24.09 -10.48 -14.61
CA LEU A 179 -23.28 -9.78 -15.62
C LEU A 179 -22.34 -8.77 -14.93
N PRO A 180 -21.07 -8.69 -15.36
CA PRO A 180 -20.19 -7.58 -15.01
C PRO A 180 -20.82 -6.26 -15.43
N ASP A 181 -21.22 -5.47 -14.45
CA ASP A 181 -21.87 -4.17 -14.64
C ASP A 181 -20.98 -3.10 -13.99
N ARG A 182 -20.35 -2.30 -14.84
CA ARG A 182 -19.42 -1.26 -14.43
C ARG A 182 -20.07 -0.24 -13.51
N ASP A 183 -21.34 0.10 -13.76
CA ASP A 183 -22.05 1.10 -12.96
C ASP A 183 -22.43 0.52 -11.59
N ARG A 184 -22.76 -0.77 -11.54
CA ARG A 184 -23.01 -1.48 -10.27
C ARG A 184 -21.74 -1.63 -9.43
N GLU A 185 -20.62 -1.98 -10.05
CA GLU A 185 -19.32 -2.06 -9.37
C GLU A 185 -18.87 -0.69 -8.84
N ILE A 186 -19.13 0.40 -9.58
CA ILE A 186 -18.86 1.76 -9.11
C ILE A 186 -19.75 2.11 -7.92
N ALA A 187 -21.04 1.79 -7.97
CA ALA A 187 -21.97 2.03 -6.86
C ALA A 187 -21.62 1.21 -5.60
N GLU A 188 -21.28 -0.08 -5.75
CA GLU A 188 -20.83 -0.92 -4.63
C GLU A 188 -19.53 -0.40 -4.03
N LYS A 189 -18.58 0.04 -4.87
CA LYS A 189 -17.34 0.65 -4.43
C LYS A 189 -17.58 1.97 -3.70
N ALA A 190 -18.48 2.81 -4.19
CA ALA A 190 -18.86 4.06 -3.55
C ALA A 190 -19.52 3.81 -2.18
N GLU A 191 -20.40 2.82 -2.07
CA GLU A 191 -21.03 2.46 -0.79
C GLU A 191 -20.00 1.90 0.20
N ARG A 192 -19.07 1.07 -0.28
CA ARG A 192 -17.97 0.54 0.54
C ARG A 192 -17.03 1.65 1.02
N GLU A 193 -16.78 2.65 0.19
CA GLU A 193 -15.99 3.82 0.55
C GLU A 193 -16.74 4.70 1.57
N ARG A 194 -18.05 4.91 1.39
CA ARG A 194 -18.91 5.63 2.34
C ARG A 194 -18.88 4.99 3.72
N LEU A 195 -19.13 3.68 3.80
CA LEU A 195 -19.07 2.91 5.06
C LEU A 195 -17.67 2.95 5.69
N ARG A 196 -16.60 2.94 4.88
CA ARG A 196 -15.24 3.09 5.40
C ARG A 196 -15.01 4.47 6.02
N GLN A 197 -15.48 5.53 5.36
CA GLN A 197 -15.35 6.90 5.86
C GLN A 197 -16.19 7.12 7.13
N GLU A 198 -17.42 6.61 7.15
CA GLU A 198 -18.28 6.60 8.33
C GLU A 198 -17.57 5.91 9.50
N TRP A 199 -17.03 4.71 9.28
CA TRP A 199 -16.25 3.99 10.29
C TRP A 199 -15.03 4.78 10.77
N GLU A 200 -14.25 5.37 9.87
CA GLU A 200 -13.09 6.19 10.25
C GLU A 200 -13.48 7.45 11.04
N ASN A 201 -14.59 8.09 10.66
CA ASN A 201 -15.12 9.24 11.38
C ASN A 201 -15.60 8.85 12.78
N GLU A 202 -16.32 7.75 12.94
CA GLU A 202 -16.73 7.22 14.24
C GLU A 202 -15.52 6.89 15.12
N GLN A 203 -14.50 6.25 14.54
CA GLN A 203 -13.23 5.98 15.21
C GLN A 203 -12.54 7.27 15.65
N ARG A 204 -12.53 8.30 14.80
CA ARG A 204 -11.96 9.61 15.11
C ARG A 204 -12.70 10.29 16.26
N VAL A 205 -14.03 10.31 16.21
CA VAL A 205 -14.88 10.89 17.26
C VAL A 205 -14.65 10.17 18.59
N MET A 206 -14.62 8.83 18.59
CA MET A 206 -14.38 8.07 19.81
C MET A 206 -12.96 8.30 20.37
N LYS A 207 -11.95 8.42 19.50
CA LYS A 207 -10.57 8.76 19.92
C LYS A 207 -10.43 10.20 20.39
N GLU A 208 -11.23 11.12 19.89
CA GLU A 208 -11.17 12.53 20.28
C GLU A 208 -11.87 12.83 21.60
N ARG A 209 -12.79 11.96 22.04
CA ARG A 209 -13.44 12.05 23.35
C ARG A 209 -12.39 12.28 24.46
N MET A 210 -12.58 13.34 25.24
CA MET A 210 -11.72 13.62 26.39
C MET A 210 -12.05 12.70 27.56
N ILE A 211 -11.01 12.17 28.19
CA ILE A 211 -11.08 11.32 29.36
C ILE A 211 -10.20 11.90 30.48
N LYS A 212 -10.66 11.75 31.72
CA LYS A 212 -9.96 12.20 32.92
C LYS A 212 -9.30 11.00 33.58
N ILE A 213 -7.97 10.98 33.59
CA ILE A 213 -7.19 9.83 34.09
C ILE A 213 -6.55 10.20 35.41
N THR A 214 -6.94 9.48 36.44
CA THR A 214 -6.33 9.57 37.76
C THR A 214 -5.13 8.63 37.84
N TYR A 215 -3.98 9.17 38.22
CA TYR A 215 -2.73 8.44 38.33
C TYR A 215 -1.95 8.88 39.58
N SER A 216 -1.01 8.06 40.02
CA SER A 216 -0.11 8.35 41.13
C SER A 216 1.32 8.18 40.66
N TYR A 217 2.11 9.25 40.73
CA TYR A 217 3.56 9.13 40.55
C TYR A 217 4.19 8.52 41.81
N TRP A 218 5.17 7.64 41.63
CA TRP A 218 5.87 6.96 42.70
C TRP A 218 7.35 7.35 42.72
N ASP A 219 7.71 8.21 43.67
CA ASP A 219 9.08 8.61 44.02
C ASP A 219 9.45 8.20 45.47
N GLY A 220 8.58 7.43 46.12
CA GLY A 220 8.63 7.12 47.55
C GLY A 220 7.51 7.78 48.36
N SER A 221 6.87 8.81 47.81
CA SER A 221 5.67 9.44 48.32
C SER A 221 4.57 9.36 47.25
N GLY A 222 3.40 8.84 47.60
CA GLY A 222 2.32 8.63 46.62
C GLY A 222 1.66 9.94 46.19
N HIS A 223 2.05 10.49 45.05
CA HIS A 223 1.50 11.74 44.53
C HIS A 223 0.36 11.49 43.53
N ARG A 224 -0.88 11.37 44.04
CA ARG A 224 -2.08 11.22 43.22
C ARG A 224 -2.40 12.55 42.51
N ARG A 225 -2.46 12.52 41.19
CA ARG A 225 -2.89 13.62 40.32
C ARG A 225 -3.91 13.12 39.31
N THR A 226 -4.52 14.07 38.61
CA THR A 226 -5.48 13.76 37.58
C THR A 226 -5.22 14.61 36.35
N LEU A 227 -5.09 13.97 35.19
CA LEU A 227 -4.79 14.62 33.92
C LEU A 227 -5.90 14.31 32.91
N SER A 228 -6.35 15.34 32.19
CA SER A 228 -7.31 15.21 31.09
C SER A 228 -6.58 15.02 29.77
N CYS A 229 -6.95 14.00 29.00
CA CYS A 229 -6.38 13.74 27.68
C CYS A 229 -7.41 13.13 26.72
N LYS A 230 -7.11 13.11 25.42
CA LYS A 230 -7.97 12.45 24.42
C LYS A 230 -7.86 10.93 24.56
N MET A 231 -8.96 10.21 24.36
CA MET A 231 -9.03 8.75 24.44
C MET A 231 -8.06 8.04 23.47
N GLY A 232 -7.84 8.59 22.28
CA GLY A 232 -6.87 8.08 21.31
C GLY A 232 -5.40 8.37 21.63
N THR A 233 -5.10 9.01 22.77
CA THR A 233 -3.72 9.26 23.19
C THR A 233 -3.05 7.95 23.57
N THR A 234 -1.87 7.68 23.02
CA THR A 234 -1.06 6.54 23.41
C THR A 234 -0.48 6.75 24.81
N ILE A 235 -0.20 5.65 25.52
CA ILE A 235 0.33 5.73 26.88
C ILE A 235 1.69 6.43 26.90
N GLY A 236 2.54 6.23 25.90
CA GLY A 236 3.80 6.98 25.79
C GLY A 236 3.59 8.49 25.70
N LYS A 237 2.58 8.96 24.94
CA LYS A 237 2.23 10.38 24.87
C LYS A 237 1.62 10.88 26.18
N PHE A 238 0.83 10.05 26.86
CA PHE A 238 0.33 10.36 28.19
C PHE A 238 1.45 10.53 29.22
N LEU A 239 2.43 9.63 29.23
CA LEU A 239 3.60 9.74 30.10
C LEU A 239 4.44 10.99 29.79
N ALA A 240 4.56 11.38 28.52
CA ALA A 240 5.20 12.65 28.15
C ALA A 240 4.44 13.88 28.68
N MET A 241 3.10 13.84 28.75
CA MET A 241 2.33 14.91 29.39
C MET A 241 2.53 14.93 30.90
N VAL A 242 2.54 13.76 31.54
CA VAL A 242 2.85 13.62 32.99
C VAL A 242 4.25 14.14 33.31
N GLN A 243 5.22 13.90 32.43
CA GLN A 243 6.60 14.38 32.57
C GLN A 243 6.68 15.91 32.71
N LEU A 244 5.79 16.65 32.04
CA LEU A 244 5.76 18.12 32.12
C LEU A 244 5.18 18.64 33.45
N GLU A 245 4.29 17.86 34.08
CA GLU A 245 3.63 18.21 35.34
C GLU A 245 4.54 18.10 36.57
N PHE A 246 5.57 17.23 36.53
CA PHE A 246 6.52 17.03 37.61
C PHE A 246 7.88 17.58 37.25
N HIS A 247 8.49 18.36 38.15
CA HIS A 247 9.80 18.95 37.89
C HIS A 247 10.89 17.88 37.82
N ASP A 248 10.82 16.87 38.70
CA ASP A 248 11.81 15.80 38.82
C ASP A 248 11.88 14.90 37.58
N LEU A 249 10.76 14.77 36.86
CA LEU A 249 10.66 13.95 35.65
C LEU A 249 11.15 14.68 34.40
N ARG A 250 11.44 15.98 34.44
CA ARG A 250 11.85 16.74 33.24
C ARG A 250 13.11 16.20 32.57
N ASN A 251 14.01 15.61 33.36
CA ASN A 251 15.26 15.04 32.87
C ASN A 251 15.12 13.57 32.41
N VAL A 252 13.98 12.94 32.66
CA VAL A 252 13.73 11.53 32.36
C VAL A 252 12.87 11.43 31.10
N SER A 253 13.36 10.74 30.07
CA SER A 253 12.58 10.50 28.86
C SER A 253 11.28 9.75 29.17
N ALA A 254 10.19 10.07 28.45
CA ALA A 254 8.91 9.36 28.58
C ALA A 254 9.02 7.84 28.34
N ASP A 255 10.00 7.38 27.57
CA ASP A 255 10.27 5.96 27.32
C ASP A 255 10.84 5.22 28.56
N MET A 256 11.46 5.98 29.47
CA MET A 256 11.95 5.49 30.75
C MET A 256 10.88 5.52 31.84
N LEU A 257 9.67 5.97 31.53
CA LEU A 257 8.52 5.89 32.44
C LEU A 257 7.66 4.67 32.10
N MET A 258 7.05 4.09 33.12
CA MET A 258 6.15 2.95 32.99
C MET A 258 4.81 3.33 33.62
N TYR A 259 3.73 2.89 32.96
CA TYR A 259 2.38 3.03 33.48
C TYR A 259 1.89 1.67 33.94
N ILE A 260 1.46 1.57 35.20
CA ILE A 260 0.99 0.35 35.82
C ILE A 260 -0.44 0.56 36.29
N LYS A 261 -1.36 -0.33 35.91
CA LYS A 261 -2.75 -0.29 36.34
C LYS A 261 -3.19 -1.68 36.76
N GLU A 262 -3.73 -1.84 37.97
CA GLU A 262 -4.19 -3.13 38.52
C GLU A 262 -3.11 -4.25 38.45
N ASP A 263 -1.87 -3.94 38.83
CA ASP A 263 -0.69 -4.81 38.70
C ASP A 263 -0.34 -5.22 37.26
N LEU A 264 -0.88 -4.53 36.26
CA LEU A 264 -0.52 -4.74 34.85
C LEU A 264 0.30 -3.54 34.35
N ILE A 265 1.51 -3.83 33.91
CA ILE A 265 2.37 -2.90 33.20
C ILE A 265 1.81 -2.75 31.80
N ILE A 266 1.36 -1.54 31.48
CA ILE A 266 0.76 -1.28 30.18
C ILE A 266 1.83 -0.77 29.21
N PRO A 267 2.03 -1.44 28.06
CA PRO A 267 2.98 -0.99 27.05
C PRO A 267 2.65 0.38 26.43
N HIS A 268 3.67 1.10 25.98
CA HIS A 268 3.55 2.48 25.49
C HIS A 268 2.81 2.64 24.16
N HIS A 269 2.76 1.58 23.35
CA HIS A 269 2.14 1.60 22.04
C HIS A 269 0.62 1.51 22.10
N TYR A 270 0.05 1.05 23.22
CA TYR A 270 -1.39 1.02 23.39
C TYR A 270 -1.94 2.41 23.69
N SER A 271 -3.17 2.63 23.25
CA SER A 271 -3.96 3.82 23.53
C SER A 271 -5.06 3.51 24.54
N PHE A 272 -5.55 4.53 25.26
CA PHE A 272 -6.71 4.36 26.14
C PHE A 272 -7.95 3.89 25.37
N TYR A 273 -8.07 4.30 24.11
CA TYR A 273 -9.07 3.82 23.16
C TYR A 273 -9.10 2.29 23.09
N ASP A 274 -7.94 1.65 22.97
CA ASP A 274 -7.86 0.19 22.79
C ASP A 274 -8.40 -0.56 24.01
N PHE A 275 -8.13 -0.08 25.22
CA PHE A 275 -8.60 -0.70 26.46
C PHE A 275 -10.11 -0.52 26.67
N ILE A 276 -10.65 0.63 26.30
CA ILE A 276 -12.07 0.93 26.45
C ILE A 276 -12.88 0.18 25.40
N ALA A 277 -12.43 0.18 24.14
CA ALA A 277 -13.10 -0.51 23.05
C ALA A 277 -13.14 -2.02 23.29
N THR A 278 -12.06 -2.59 23.82
CA THR A 278 -11.99 -4.03 24.16
C THR A 278 -12.62 -4.37 25.51
N LYS A 279 -13.05 -3.36 26.29
CA LYS A 279 -13.48 -3.52 27.69
C LYS A 279 -12.49 -4.38 28.47
N ALA A 280 -11.20 -4.05 28.33
CA ALA A 280 -10.12 -4.84 28.88
C ALA A 280 -10.31 -5.05 30.38
N ARG A 281 -10.28 -6.31 30.81
CA ARG A 281 -10.36 -6.72 32.21
C ARG A 281 -8.97 -7.06 32.72
N GLY A 282 -8.60 -6.47 33.84
CA GLY A 282 -7.41 -6.83 34.61
C GLY A 282 -7.77 -7.79 35.74
N LYS A 283 -6.85 -7.93 36.70
CA LYS A 283 -7.02 -8.82 37.85
C LYS A 283 -8.20 -8.39 38.74
N SER A 284 -8.43 -7.08 38.92
CA SER A 284 -9.48 -6.52 39.78
C SER A 284 -10.75 -6.08 39.05
N GLY A 285 -11.00 -6.59 37.84
CA GLY A 285 -12.15 -6.18 37.01
C GLY A 285 -11.77 -5.26 35.85
N PRO A 286 -12.69 -4.41 35.34
CA PRO A 286 -12.42 -3.52 34.21
C PRO A 286 -11.22 -2.59 34.48
N LEU A 287 -10.22 -2.58 33.59
CA LEU A 287 -9.01 -1.75 33.73
C LEU A 287 -9.34 -0.25 33.74
N PHE A 288 -10.33 0.13 32.94
CA PHE A 288 -10.83 1.48 32.86
C PHE A 288 -12.35 1.43 32.77
N ASN A 289 -13.01 2.07 33.73
CA ASN A 289 -14.43 2.34 33.68
C ASN A 289 -14.61 3.84 33.46
N PHE A 290 -15.01 4.22 32.24
CA PHE A 290 -15.37 5.61 31.90
C PHE A 290 -16.85 5.73 31.56
N ASP A 291 -17.65 4.73 31.95
CA ASP A 291 -19.08 4.78 31.70
C ASP A 291 -19.74 5.88 32.54
N VAL A 292 -20.78 6.46 31.95
CA VAL A 292 -21.37 7.78 32.22
C VAL A 292 -22.02 7.85 33.59
N HIS A 293 -21.25 7.87 34.66
CA HIS A 293 -21.62 8.58 35.87
C HIS A 293 -20.36 9.27 36.39
N ASP A 294 -20.25 10.57 36.10
CA ASP A 294 -19.81 11.49 37.15
C ASP A 294 -20.46 11.01 38.45
N ASP A 295 -19.68 10.96 39.53
CA ASP A 295 -20.11 10.65 40.90
C ASP A 295 -21.22 11.65 41.30
N VAL A 296 -22.44 11.51 40.76
CA VAL A 296 -23.65 12.21 41.20
C VAL A 296 -24.06 11.49 42.47
N ARG A 297 -23.31 11.74 43.55
CA ARG A 297 -23.81 11.52 44.90
C ARG A 297 -24.88 12.55 45.17
N ILE A 298 -26.07 12.24 44.71
CA ILE A 298 -27.29 12.66 45.37
C ILE A 298 -27.95 11.33 45.72
N VAL A 299 -27.99 11.03 47.02
CA VAL A 299 -28.54 9.80 47.64
C VAL A 299 -27.52 8.67 47.85
N ASN A 300 -27.25 8.43 49.13
CA ASN A 300 -26.58 7.24 49.66
C ASN A 300 -27.42 5.98 49.33
N ASP A 301 -27.12 5.33 48.22
CA ASP A 301 -27.61 3.97 47.93
C ASP A 301 -26.43 2.99 48.04
N ALA A 302 -26.52 2.06 48.99
CA ALA A 302 -25.46 1.11 49.35
C ALA A 302 -25.49 -0.19 48.53
N SER A 303 -26.33 -0.26 47.49
CA SER A 303 -26.47 -1.45 46.62
C SER A 303 -25.47 -1.51 45.46
N LYS A 304 -24.78 -0.41 45.16
CA LYS A 304 -23.75 -0.34 44.12
C LYS A 304 -22.37 -0.35 44.75
N GLU A 305 -21.58 -1.38 44.45
CA GLU A 305 -20.20 -1.47 44.89
C GLU A 305 -19.42 -0.22 44.48
N LYS A 306 -18.68 0.34 45.44
CA LYS A 306 -17.82 1.48 45.22
C LYS A 306 -16.57 0.98 44.49
N GLU A 307 -16.65 0.90 43.17
CA GLU A 307 -15.55 0.52 42.28
C GLU A 307 -14.48 1.65 42.26
N ASP A 308 -13.72 1.80 43.34
CA ASP A 308 -12.54 2.68 43.38
C ASP A 308 -11.45 2.03 42.52
N ALA A 309 -11.55 2.22 41.19
CA ALA A 309 -10.56 1.74 40.24
C ALA A 309 -9.19 2.28 40.67
N HIS A 310 -8.26 1.39 41.03
CA HIS A 310 -6.99 1.81 41.60
C HIS A 310 -6.31 2.82 40.68
N ALA A 311 -5.88 3.95 41.23
CA ALA A 311 -5.21 4.98 40.44
C ALA A 311 -3.99 4.35 39.74
N GLY A 312 -3.81 4.62 38.45
CA GLY A 312 -2.68 4.09 37.71
C GLY A 312 -1.36 4.61 38.28
N LYS A 313 -0.38 3.74 38.51
CA LYS A 313 0.93 4.12 39.05
C LYS A 313 1.86 4.48 37.90
N VAL A 314 2.57 5.60 38.04
CA VAL A 314 3.64 6.02 37.12
C VAL A 314 4.97 5.84 37.84
N VAL A 315 5.86 5.07 37.23
CA VAL A 315 7.10 4.60 37.86
C VAL A 315 8.23 4.67 36.85
N GLU A 316 9.45 5.02 37.29
CA GLU A 316 10.63 4.92 36.44
C GLU A 316 11.02 3.46 36.16
N ARG A 317 11.36 3.16 34.91
CA ARG A 317 11.86 1.85 34.47
C ARG A 317 13.09 1.41 35.27
N ARG A 318 14.03 2.31 35.53
CA ARG A 318 15.23 2.05 36.33
C ARG A 318 14.92 1.69 37.78
N TRP A 319 13.85 2.25 38.34
CA TRP A 319 13.38 1.87 39.67
C TRP A 319 12.74 0.48 39.63
N TYR A 320 11.89 0.22 38.62
CA TYR A 320 11.22 -1.07 38.47
C TYR A 320 12.22 -2.21 38.28
N GLU A 321 13.21 -2.08 37.41
CA GLU A 321 14.20 -3.14 37.17
C GLU A 321 15.00 -3.52 38.41
N ARG A 322 15.30 -2.54 39.28
CA ARG A 322 15.96 -2.77 40.56
C ARG A 322 15.02 -3.41 41.58
N ASN A 323 13.76 -3.00 41.63
CA ASN A 323 12.82 -3.37 42.68
C ASN A 323 11.80 -4.43 42.28
N LYS A 324 11.84 -4.98 41.06
CA LYS A 324 10.91 -6.00 40.55
C LYS A 324 10.87 -7.29 41.35
N HIS A 325 11.82 -7.51 42.27
CA HIS A 325 11.84 -8.67 43.15
C HIS A 325 11.18 -8.39 44.51
N ILE A 326 10.83 -7.13 44.79
CA ILE A 326 10.26 -6.67 46.05
C ILE A 326 8.77 -6.42 45.86
N PHE A 327 7.95 -6.82 46.83
CA PHE A 327 6.52 -6.54 46.82
C PHE A 327 6.25 -5.02 46.93
N PRO A 328 5.33 -4.43 46.14
CA PRO A 328 4.37 -5.06 45.22
C PRO A 328 4.85 -5.22 43.77
N ALA A 329 6.03 -4.69 43.41
CA ALA A 329 6.52 -4.68 42.03
C ALA A 329 6.74 -6.10 41.46
N SER A 330 6.99 -7.08 42.32
CA SER A 330 7.10 -8.50 41.94
C SER A 330 5.84 -9.13 41.36
N ARG A 331 4.66 -8.55 41.62
CA ARG A 331 3.38 -9.04 41.09
C ARG A 331 3.05 -8.47 39.71
N TRP A 332 3.80 -7.46 39.28
CA TRP A 332 3.48 -6.73 38.05
C TRP A 332 3.83 -7.56 36.82
N GLU A 333 2.83 -7.73 35.96
CA GLU A 333 2.96 -8.46 34.69
C GLU A 333 2.73 -7.51 33.52
N VAL A 334 3.34 -7.79 32.37
CA VAL A 334 3.06 -7.02 31.15
C VAL A 334 1.66 -7.35 30.66
N TYR A 335 0.88 -6.33 30.32
CA TYR A 335 -0.45 -6.51 29.76
C TYR A 335 -0.38 -7.18 28.38
N ASP A 336 -0.99 -8.36 28.31
CA ASP A 336 -1.39 -9.06 27.10
C ASP A 336 -2.92 -9.05 26.95
N LYS A 337 -3.40 -8.69 25.76
CA LYS A 337 -4.82 -8.60 25.40
C LYS A 337 -5.53 -9.96 25.39
N ASN A 338 -4.81 -11.03 25.08
CA ASN A 338 -5.42 -12.36 24.92
C ASN A 338 -5.50 -13.14 26.23
N LYS A 339 -4.83 -12.67 27.28
CA LYS A 339 -4.81 -13.33 28.58
C LYS A 339 -6.01 -12.88 29.41
N ASN A 340 -6.75 -13.85 29.97
CA ASN A 340 -7.77 -13.56 30.96
C ASN A 340 -7.11 -13.53 32.35
N TYR A 341 -7.20 -12.39 33.03
CA TYR A 341 -6.47 -12.16 34.28
C TYR A 341 -7.19 -12.66 35.54
N GLY A 342 -8.35 -13.30 35.40
CA GLY A 342 -9.09 -13.89 36.52
C GLY A 342 -9.51 -12.84 37.57
N GLU A 343 -9.88 -13.32 38.75
CA GLU A 343 -10.32 -12.49 39.88
C GLU A 343 -9.15 -12.14 40.81
N TYR A 344 -9.19 -10.96 41.43
CA TYR A 344 -8.08 -10.41 42.19
C TYR A 344 -7.90 -11.16 43.51
N THR A 345 -6.84 -11.96 43.61
CA THR A 345 -6.44 -12.60 44.87
C THR A 345 -5.31 -11.80 45.53
N ILE A 346 -5.54 -11.37 46.78
CA ILE A 346 -4.57 -10.62 47.61
C ILE A 346 -3.40 -11.52 48.02
N HIS A 347 -3.66 -12.83 48.13
CA HIS A 347 -2.64 -13.84 48.31
C HIS A 347 -2.11 -14.25 46.92
N GLY A 348 -0.82 -14.05 46.67
CA GLY A 348 -0.15 -14.79 45.59
C GLY A 348 -0.47 -16.28 45.78
N GLY A 349 -0.65 -17.03 44.71
CA GLY A 349 -1.08 -18.44 44.74
C GLY A 349 -0.09 -19.42 45.39
N GLU A 350 0.50 -19.07 46.52
CA GLU A 350 1.15 -19.98 47.46
C GLU A 350 0.06 -20.56 48.37
N VAL A 351 -0.55 -21.66 47.92
CA VAL A 351 -1.13 -22.65 48.83
C VAL A 351 -0.94 -24.04 48.23
N ASN A 352 0.00 -24.76 48.84
CA ASN A 352 0.42 -26.16 48.69
C ASN A 352 1.12 -26.61 47.41
#